data_AF-A0A7K8Z714-F1
#
_entry.id   AF-A0A7K8Z714-F1
#
_cell.length_a   1.000
_cell.length_b   1.000
_cell.length_c   1.000
_cell.angle_alpha   90.00
_cell.angle_beta   90.00
_cell.angle_gamma   90.00
#
_symmetry.space_group_name_H-M   'P 1'
#
loop_
_entity.id
_entity.type
_entity.pdbx_description
1 polymer ?
#
loop_
_entity_poly.entity_id
_entity_poly.type
_entity_poly.pdbx_seq_one_letter_code
_entity_poly.pdbx_strand_id
1 'polypeptide(L)'
;ALMGFEVEHGVAVTQYADDLMVAGKSEEMVKKETVRLLNYLAEKGLKVSWKKLQFVQKEIRYLGHILTEEGNRLCPERLQGILAVSIPKNKQEVQKFL
;
A
#
# COMPACT_ATOMS: atom_id res chain seq x y z
N ALA A 1 1.86 -7.72 11.58
CA ALA A 1 0.74 -7.23 12.42
C ALA A 1 -0.54 -8.06 12.28
N LEU A 2 -0.73 -8.77 11.16
CA LEU A 2 -1.98 -9.49 10.86
C LEU A 2 -2.06 -10.96 11.34
N MET A 3 -1.19 -11.41 12.25
CA MET A 3 -1.22 -12.81 12.72
C MET A 3 -2.57 -13.10 13.41
N GLY A 4 -3.41 -13.91 12.77
CA GLY A 4 -4.75 -14.28 13.27
C GLY A 4 -5.90 -13.40 12.78
N PHE A 5 -5.67 -12.48 11.83
CA PHE A 5 -6.77 -11.76 11.17
C PHE A 5 -7.32 -12.59 10.00
N GLU A 6 -8.55 -13.08 10.14
CA GLU A 6 -9.22 -13.84 9.10
C GLU A 6 -9.94 -12.93 8.10
N VAL A 7 -9.50 -13.01 6.84
CA VAL A 7 -10.01 -12.22 5.74
C VAL A 7 -11.29 -12.83 5.17
N GLU A 8 -12.31 -12.00 4.96
CA GLU A 8 -13.57 -12.43 4.34
C GLU A 8 -13.38 -12.89 2.88
N HIS A 9 -14.14 -13.90 2.44
CA HIS A 9 -14.00 -14.44 1.09
C HIS A 9 -14.30 -13.37 0.03
N GLY A 10 -13.44 -13.28 -0.99
CA GLY A 10 -13.56 -12.26 -2.05
C GLY A 10 -12.91 -10.91 -1.72
N VAL A 11 -12.27 -10.79 -0.56
CA VAL A 11 -11.40 -9.67 -0.18
C VAL A 11 -9.97 -10.18 -0.03
N ALA A 12 -9.00 -9.33 -0.35
CA ALA A 12 -7.58 -9.57 -0.17
C ALA A 12 -7.00 -8.49 0.74
N VAL A 13 -6.21 -8.90 1.72
CA VAL A 13 -5.45 -7.99 2.58
C VAL A 13 -3.96 -8.26 2.37
N THR A 14 -3.20 -7.20 2.08
CA THR A 14 -1.74 -7.29 1.92
C THR A 14 -1.06 -6.43 2.98
N GLN A 15 0.07 -6.92 3.47
CA GLN A 15 0.91 -6.22 4.42
C GLN A 15 2.34 -6.16 3.90
N TYR A 16 2.91 -4.96 3.89
CA TYR A 16 4.33 -4.74 3.70
C TYR A 16 4.85 -3.81 4.80
N ALA A 17 5.63 -4.34 5.73
CA ALA A 17 6.04 -3.63 6.94
C ALA A 17 4.84 -2.98 7.68
N ASP A 18 4.80 -1.64 7.72
CA ASP A 18 3.75 -0.81 8.31
C ASP A 18 2.62 -0.43 7.35
N ASP A 19 2.81 -0.62 6.04
CA ASP A 19 1.79 -0.37 5.03
C ASP A 19 0.83 -1.56 4.91
N LEU A 20 -0.47 -1.26 4.90
CA LEU A 20 -1.56 -2.22 4.78
C LEU A 20 -2.50 -1.82 3.63
N MET A 21 -2.97 -2.80 2.87
CA MET A 21 -3.92 -2.60 1.78
C MET A 21 -5.05 -3.61 1.86
N VAL A 22 -6.28 -3.16 1.64
CA VAL A 22 -7.48 -3.99 1.51
C VAL A 22 -8.06 -3.81 0.11
N ALA A 23 -8.28 -4.89 -0.62
CA ALA A 23 -8.80 -4.89 -1.98
C ALA A 23 -9.93 -5.92 -2.14
N GLY A 24 -10.96 -5.61 -2.90
CA GLY A 24 -12.12 -6.49 -3.09
C GLY A 24 -12.98 -6.04 -4.26
N LYS A 25 -13.97 -6.85 -4.64
CA LYS A 25 -14.79 -6.62 -5.85
C LYS A 25 -15.91 -5.58 -5.69
N SER A 26 -16.27 -5.23 -4.46
CA SER A 26 -17.32 -4.26 -4.14
C SER A 26 -16.83 -3.31 -3.07
N GLU A 27 -17.16 -2.04 -3.21
CA GLU A 27 -16.90 -1.01 -2.21
C GLU A 27 -17.46 -1.39 -0.84
N GLU A 28 -18.63 -2.04 -0.78
CA GLU A 28 -19.25 -2.46 0.48
C GLU A 28 -18.42 -3.54 1.20
N MET A 29 -17.91 -4.54 0.44
CA MET A 29 -17.05 -5.57 0.99
C MET A 29 -15.73 -4.98 1.51
N VAL A 30 -15.09 -4.11 0.71
CA VAL A 30 -13.84 -3.45 1.11
C VAL A 30 -14.07 -2.56 2.33
N LYS A 31 -15.18 -1.83 2.39
CA LYS A 31 -15.56 -0.99 3.53
C LYS A 31 -15.72 -1.80 4.80
N LYS A 32 -16.49 -2.89 4.74
CA LYS A 32 -16.73 -3.79 5.88
C LYS A 32 -15.41 -4.37 6.38
N GLU A 33 -14.58 -4.88 5.47
CA GLU A 33 -13.30 -5.48 5.84
C GLU A 33 -12.31 -4.45 6.38
N THR A 34 -12.30 -3.24 5.82
CA THR A 34 -11.47 -2.13 6.33
C THR A 34 -11.84 -1.78 7.77
N VAL A 35 -13.14 -1.71 8.10
CA VAL A 35 -13.59 -1.46 9.48
C VAL A 35 -13.19 -2.59 10.42
N ARG A 36 -13.36 -3.87 10.01
CA ARG A 36 -12.91 -5.04 10.78
C ARG A 36 -11.40 -4.97 11.05
N LEU A 37 -10.62 -4.66 10.03
CA LEU A 37 -9.17 -4.52 10.14
C LEU A 37 -8.78 -3.38 11.09
N LEU A 38 -9.41 -2.21 10.97
CA LEU A 38 -9.11 -1.08 11.85
C LEU A 38 -9.44 -1.39 13.33
N ASN A 39 -10.56 -2.05 13.59
CA ASN A 39 -10.92 -2.49 14.95
C ASN A 39 -9.91 -3.51 15.49
N TYR A 40 -9.52 -4.50 14.68
CA TYR A 40 -8.50 -5.48 15.05
C TYR A 40 -7.16 -4.82 15.39
N LEU A 41 -6.72 -3.84 14.58
CA LEU A 41 -5.49 -3.09 14.85
C LEU A 41 -5.61 -2.31 16.17
N ALA A 42 -6.76 -1.69 16.44
CA ALA A 42 -7.01 -0.96 17.67
C ALA A 42 -6.97 -1.88 18.91
N GLU A 43 -7.54 -3.08 18.83
CA GLU A 43 -7.49 -4.10 19.89
C GLU A 43 -6.06 -4.55 20.21
N LYS A 44 -5.19 -4.56 19.19
CA LYS A 44 -3.76 -4.86 19.35
C LYS A 44 -2.92 -3.66 19.80
N GLY A 45 -3.54 -2.51 20.05
CA GLY A 45 -2.86 -1.28 20.47
C GLY A 45 -2.12 -0.55 19.34
N LEU A 46 -2.38 -0.91 18.08
CA LEU A 46 -1.78 -0.25 16.92
C LEU A 46 -2.59 0.98 16.52
N LYS A 47 -1.90 2.02 16.04
CA LYS A 47 -2.50 3.27 15.59
C LYS A 47 -2.35 3.41 14.08
N VAL A 48 -3.44 3.80 13.42
CA VAL A 48 -3.46 4.10 11.99
C VAL A 48 -3.50 5.60 11.78
N SER A 49 -2.72 6.10 10.83
CA SER A 49 -2.69 7.52 10.50
C SER A 49 -3.92 7.92 9.70
N TRP A 50 -4.84 8.68 10.33
CA TRP A 50 -6.02 9.22 9.65
C TRP A 50 -5.67 10.02 8.40
N LYS A 51 -4.61 10.84 8.45
CA LYS A 51 -4.17 11.68 7.34
C LYS A 51 -3.66 10.89 6.14
N LYS A 52 -3.18 9.65 6.35
CA LYS A 52 -2.65 8.78 5.29
C LYS A 52 -3.67 7.74 4.83
N LEU A 53 -4.82 7.64 5.49
CA LEU A 53 -5.82 6.63 5.20
C LEU A 53 -6.51 6.95 3.86
N GLN A 54 -6.41 6.01 2.91
CA GLN A 54 -7.12 6.06 1.63
C GLN A 54 -8.34 5.14 1.73
N PHE A 55 -9.47 5.68 2.17
CA PHE A 55 -10.65 4.88 2.52
C PHE A 55 -11.50 4.55 1.30
N VAL A 56 -11.55 3.27 0.93
CA VAL A 56 -12.43 2.70 -0.12
C VAL A 56 -12.41 3.54 -1.41
N GLN A 57 -11.24 3.62 -2.03
CA GLN A 57 -11.03 4.38 -3.26
C GLN A 57 -10.71 3.44 -4.43
N LYS A 58 -11.11 3.84 -5.64
CA LYS A 58 -10.80 3.11 -6.88
C LYS A 58 -9.36 3.28 -7.34
N GLU A 59 -8.74 4.40 -6.97
CA GLU A 59 -7.32 4.67 -7.17
C GLU A 59 -6.66 4.91 -5.81
N ILE A 60 -5.59 4.18 -5.51
CA ILE A 60 -4.82 4.34 -4.27
C ILE A 60 -3.31 4.37 -4.53
N ARG A 61 -2.57 5.05 -3.65
CA ARG A 61 -1.11 5.03 -3.60
C ARG A 61 -0.64 3.96 -2.61
N TYR A 62 0.17 3.01 -3.06
CA TYR A 62 0.70 1.92 -2.23
C TYR A 62 2.13 1.57 -2.67
N LEU A 63 3.09 1.56 -1.74
CA LEU A 63 4.51 1.22 -1.99
C LEU A 63 5.17 1.96 -3.17
N GLY A 64 4.80 3.22 -3.38
CA GLY A 64 5.32 4.04 -4.48
C GLY A 64 4.70 3.71 -5.85
N HIS A 65 3.58 3.00 -5.87
CA HIS A 65 2.74 2.78 -7.04
C HIS A 65 1.38 3.44 -6.86
N ILE A 66 0.78 3.83 -7.97
CA ILE A 66 -0.65 4.13 -8.08
C ILE A 66 -1.32 2.85 -8.59
N LEU A 67 -2.27 2.34 -7.82
CA LEU A 67 -3.05 1.15 -8.13
C LEU A 67 -4.46 1.59 -8.54
N THR A 68 -4.93 1.08 -9.68
CA THR A 68 -6.28 1.31 -10.21
C THR A 68 -6.94 -0.03 -10.55
N GLU A 69 -8.22 0.00 -10.92
CA GLU A 69 -8.93 -1.18 -11.44
C GLU A 69 -8.26 -1.76 -12.71
N GLU A 70 -7.60 -0.91 -13.51
CA GLU A 70 -6.99 -1.25 -14.80
C GLU A 70 -5.56 -1.78 -14.68
N GLY A 71 -4.89 -1.56 -13.54
CA GLY A 71 -3.53 -2.02 -13.32
C GLY A 71 -2.75 -1.18 -12.30
N ASN A 72 -1.43 -1.18 -12.44
CA ASN A 72 -0.55 -0.37 -11.60
C ASN A 72 0.40 0.48 -12.45
N ARG A 73 0.79 1.63 -11.92
CA ARG A 73 1.81 2.51 -12.48
C ARG A 73 2.69 3.08 -11.39
N LEU A 74 3.92 3.47 -11.71
CA LEU A 74 4.78 4.15 -10.75
C LEU A 74 4.21 5.52 -10.38
N CYS A 75 4.27 5.88 -9.10
CA CYS A 75 3.97 7.23 -8.65
C CYS A 75 4.89 8.24 -9.37
N PRO A 76 4.37 9.40 -9.83
CA PRO A 76 5.18 10.43 -10.48
C PRO A 76 6.39 10.86 -9.67
N GLU A 77 6.25 10.92 -8.35
CA GLU A 77 7.32 11.33 -7.43
C GLU A 77 8.46 10.30 -7.39
N ARG A 78 8.11 9.00 -7.48
CA ARG A 78 9.09 7.91 -7.58
C ARG A 78 9.78 7.93 -8.93
N LEU A 79 9.04 8.18 -10.01
CA LEU A 79 9.59 8.30 -11.35
C LEU A 79 10.57 9.48 -11.44
N GLN A 80 10.20 10.64 -10.91
CA GLN A 80 11.08 11.82 -10.84
C GLN A 80 12.34 11.52 -10.03
N GLY A 81 12.22 10.82 -8.91
CA GLY A 81 13.37 10.40 -8.11
C GLY A 81 14.37 9.56 -8.90
N ILE A 82 13.88 8.64 -9.74
CA ILE A 82 14.72 7.80 -10.62
C ILE A 82 15.36 8.64 -11.74
N LEU A 83 14.58 9.49 -12.40
CA LEU A 83 15.07 10.33 -13.51
C LEU A 83 16.07 11.40 -13.05
N ALA A 84 16.00 11.82 -11.79
CA ALA A 84 16.93 12.79 -11.20
C ALA A 84 18.27 12.17 -10.76
N VAL A 85 18.42 10.84 -10.80
CA VAL A 85 19.68 10.20 -10.44
C VAL A 85 20.76 10.54 -11.47
N SER A 86 21.88 11.11 -11.00
CA SER A 86 23.04 11.38 -11.83
C SER A 86 23.66 10.09 -12.37
N ILE A 87 24.24 10.17 -13.57
CA ILE A 87 24.93 9.03 -14.19
C ILE A 87 26.02 8.51 -13.22
N PRO A 88 25.97 7.23 -12.82
CA PRO A 88 26.93 6.67 -11.88
C PRO A 88 28.33 6.64 -12.48
N LYS A 89 29.33 7.08 -11.71
CA LYS A 89 30.73 7.25 -12.16
C LYS A 89 31.67 6.15 -11.67
N ASN A 90 31.24 5.33 -10.72
CA ASN A 90 32.05 4.26 -10.14
C ASN A 90 31.20 3.03 -9.81
N LYS A 91 31.88 1.91 -9.51
CA LYS A 91 31.25 0.62 -9.21
C LYS A 91 30.23 0.71 -8.08
N GLN A 92 30.51 1.48 -7.03
CA GLN A 92 29.61 1.61 -5.88
C GLN A 92 28.32 2.34 -6.28
N GLU A 93 28.43 3.41 -7.07
CA GLU A 93 27.27 4.15 -7.58
C GLU A 93 26.43 3.31 -8.54
N VAL A 94 27.05 2.50 -9.40
CA VAL A 94 26.34 1.56 -10.27
C VAL A 94 25.57 0.52 -9.43
N GLN A 95 26.19 -0.04 -8.39
CA GLN A 95 25.55 -1.01 -7.49
C GLN A 95 24.39 -0.42 -6.67
N LYS A 96 24.39 0.89 -6.41
CA LYS A 96 23.31 1.57 -5.72
C LYS A 96 22.13 1.90 -6.65
N PHE A 97 22.42 2.11 -7.93
CA PHE A 97 21.42 2.44 -8.95
C PHE A 97 20.61 1.22 -9.41
N LEU A 98 21.27 0.07 -9.58
CA LEU A 98 20.65 -1.21 -9.96
C LEU A 98 20.03 -1.94 -8.77
#